data_AF-A0A922FTG7-F1
#
_entry.id   AF-A0A922FTG7-F1
#
_cell.length_a   1.000
_cell.length_b   1.000
_cell.length_c   1.000
_cell.angle_alpha   90.00
_cell.angle_beta   90.00
_cell.angle_gamma   90.00
#
_symmetry.space_group_name_H-M   'P 1'
#
loop_
_entity.id
_entity.type
_entity.pdbx_description
1 polymer ?
#
loop_
_entity_poly.entity_id
_entity_poly.type
_entity_poly.pdbx_seq_one_letter_code
_entity_poly.pdbx_strand_id
1 'polypeptide(L)'
;MTEEKTQDPTATADISERRKALFEPLEPITNINGRRPSAESLLPPPDFDSASYPQGWLIGKKRKLVNVDVVESMRKIAIQEMNRKDREIDGLNQQLEEDSQCLEHLQLQLLQERSKRAEVERENAMLQEQISMLMNMLQDESMGDEGAEEP
;
A
#
# COMPACT_ATOMS: atom_id res chain seq x y z
N MET A 1 -5.06 -37.37 -13.05
CA MET A 1 -4.38 -36.17 -12.52
C MET A 1 -5.35 -35.02 -12.65
N THR A 2 -6.00 -34.70 -11.53
CA THR A 2 -6.54 -33.38 -11.14
C THR A 2 -5.43 -32.32 -11.26
N GLU A 3 -5.62 -31.02 -11.46
CA GLU A 3 -6.71 -30.04 -11.42
C GLU A 3 -6.13 -28.79 -12.11
N GLU A 4 -6.94 -27.99 -12.82
CA GLU A 4 -6.60 -26.57 -13.00
C GLU A 4 -7.90 -25.77 -12.99
N LYS A 5 -8.14 -25.05 -11.88
CA LYS A 5 -9.21 -24.08 -11.75
C LYS A 5 -8.56 -22.72 -11.54
N THR A 6 -8.58 -21.93 -12.61
CA THR A 6 -8.26 -20.51 -12.65
C THR A 6 -9.09 -19.74 -11.62
N GLN A 7 -8.45 -18.86 -10.85
CA GLN A 7 -9.06 -18.04 -9.80
C GLN A 7 -8.87 -16.55 -10.16
N ASP A 8 -9.98 -15.87 -10.43
CA ASP A 8 -10.07 -14.44 -10.78
C ASP A 8 -9.61 -13.51 -9.62
N PRO A 9 -8.95 -12.36 -9.92
CA PRO A 9 -8.39 -11.46 -8.93
C PRO A 9 -9.36 -10.32 -8.52
N THR A 10 -10.64 -10.61 -8.35
CA THR A 10 -11.62 -9.60 -7.88
C THR A 10 -12.73 -10.17 -7.00
N ALA A 11 -12.38 -11.08 -6.09
CA ALA A 11 -13.27 -11.43 -5.00
C ALA A 11 -13.04 -10.45 -3.85
N THR A 12 -13.68 -9.29 -3.88
CA THR A 12 -13.95 -8.55 -2.63
C THR A 12 -14.65 -9.54 -1.73
N ALA A 13 -13.95 -10.00 -0.68
CA ALA A 13 -14.47 -11.00 0.23
C ALA A 13 -15.84 -10.51 0.72
N ASP A 14 -16.90 -11.17 0.26
CA ASP A 14 -18.26 -10.91 0.71
C ASP A 14 -18.34 -11.34 2.18
N ILE A 15 -17.89 -10.43 3.04
CA ILE A 15 -18.15 -10.47 4.46
C ILE A 15 -19.66 -10.56 4.61
N SER A 16 -20.11 -11.62 5.29
CA SER A 16 -21.53 -11.86 5.55
C SER A 16 -22.20 -10.59 6.08
N GLU A 17 -23.48 -10.39 5.78
CA GLU A 17 -24.25 -9.22 6.26
C GLU A 17 -24.10 -9.02 7.77
N ARG A 18 -23.97 -10.12 8.52
CA ARG A 18 -23.68 -10.11 9.96
C ARG A 18 -22.35 -9.44 10.33
N ARG A 19 -21.31 -9.59 9.50
CA ARG A 19 -20.03 -8.88 9.69
C ARG A 19 -20.13 -7.43 9.22
N LYS A 20 -20.87 -7.13 8.16
CA LYS A 20 -21.09 -5.74 7.70
C LYS A 20 -21.80 -4.90 8.77
N ALA A 21 -22.79 -5.45 9.45
CA ALA A 21 -23.54 -4.79 10.53
C ALA A 21 -22.69 -4.41 11.76
N LEU A 22 -21.51 -5.02 11.95
CA LEU A 22 -20.60 -4.67 13.06
C LEU A 22 -19.81 -3.37 12.81
N PHE A 23 -19.75 -2.93 11.55
CA PHE A 23 -18.99 -1.75 11.14
C PHE A 23 -19.90 -0.65 10.58
N GLU A 24 -21.22 -0.86 10.57
CA GLU A 24 -22.18 0.17 10.21
C GLU A 24 -22.19 1.26 11.30
N PRO A 25 -21.97 2.54 10.94
CA PRO A 25 -21.95 3.62 11.92
C PRO A 25 -23.27 3.69 12.67
N LEU A 26 -23.23 3.47 13.98
CA LEU A 26 -24.42 3.61 14.83
C LEU A 26 -24.97 5.02 14.71
N GLU A 27 -26.28 5.13 14.50
CA GLU A 27 -26.94 6.43 14.33
C GLU A 27 -26.61 7.37 15.51
N PRO A 28 -26.27 8.65 15.23
CA PRO A 28 -25.99 9.62 16.27
C PRO A 28 -27.17 9.77 17.22
N ILE A 29 -26.93 9.55 18.51
CA ILE A 29 -27.93 9.71 19.57
C ILE A 29 -28.11 11.22 19.85
N THR A 30 -28.71 11.96 18.91
CA THR A 30 -29.06 13.37 19.14
C THR A 30 -30.29 13.44 20.04
N ASN A 31 -30.04 13.57 21.34
CA ASN A 31 -31.06 13.85 22.35
C ASN A 31 -31.57 15.29 22.17
N ILE A 32 -32.67 15.48 21.45
CA ILE A 32 -33.34 16.80 21.37
C ILE A 32 -34.59 16.87 22.26
N ASN A 33 -35.16 15.74 22.73
CA ASN A 33 -36.45 15.74 23.45
C ASN A 33 -36.52 14.81 24.68
N GLY A 34 -35.45 14.68 25.48
CA GLY A 34 -35.52 14.21 26.87
C GLY A 34 -36.15 12.84 27.17
N ARG A 35 -36.51 12.03 26.17
CA ARG A 35 -37.10 10.70 26.34
C ARG A 35 -36.02 9.65 26.15
N ARG A 36 -35.64 9.02 27.27
CA ARG A 36 -34.77 7.84 27.35
C ARG A 36 -35.14 6.86 26.22
N PRO A 37 -34.19 6.38 25.39
CA PRO A 37 -34.47 5.31 24.44
C PRO A 37 -35.13 4.15 25.19
N SER A 38 -36.31 3.70 24.72
CA SER A 38 -37.05 2.62 25.36
C SER A 38 -36.16 1.39 25.54
N ALA A 39 -36.26 0.76 26.71
CA ALA A 39 -35.41 -0.36 27.14
C ALA A 39 -35.44 -1.58 26.19
N GLU A 40 -36.34 -1.61 25.21
CA GLU A 40 -36.40 -2.62 24.13
C GLU A 40 -35.25 -2.55 23.14
N SER A 41 -34.64 -1.38 22.87
CA SER A 41 -33.48 -1.27 21.98
C SER A 41 -32.17 -1.77 22.60
N LEU A 42 -32.17 -1.99 23.92
CA LEU A 42 -31.05 -2.55 24.68
C LEU A 42 -31.22 -4.05 24.93
N LEU A 43 -32.31 -4.65 24.44
CA LEU A 43 -32.48 -6.09 24.54
C LEU A 43 -31.59 -6.77 23.48
N PRO A 44 -30.88 -7.84 23.84
CA PRO A 44 -30.19 -8.63 22.84
C PRO A 44 -31.21 -9.16 21.82
N PRO A 45 -30.78 -9.44 20.57
CA PRO A 45 -31.66 -9.95 19.52
C PRO A 45 -32.51 -11.13 20.04
N PRO A 46 -33.75 -11.30 19.55
CA PRO A 46 -34.70 -12.29 20.08
C PRO A 46 -34.18 -13.74 20.06
N ASP A 47 -33.15 -14.01 19.26
CA ASP A 47 -32.51 -15.32 19.13
C ASP A 47 -31.28 -15.52 20.05
N PHE A 48 -31.01 -14.56 20.93
CA PHE A 48 -29.84 -14.59 21.80
C PHE A 48 -30.10 -15.49 23.01
N ASP A 49 -29.60 -16.73 22.95
CA ASP A 49 -29.66 -17.66 24.06
C ASP A 49 -28.86 -17.12 25.25
N SER A 50 -29.55 -16.86 26.35
CA SER A 50 -28.96 -16.38 27.60
C SER A 50 -27.92 -17.35 28.18
N ALA A 51 -27.94 -18.63 27.79
CA ALA A 51 -26.95 -19.62 28.17
C ALA A 51 -25.59 -19.45 27.44
N SER A 52 -25.51 -18.62 26.40
CA SER A 52 -24.25 -18.30 25.70
C SER A 52 -23.35 -17.32 26.47
N TYR A 53 -23.88 -16.72 27.52
CA TYR A 53 -23.10 -15.84 28.39
C TYR A 53 -22.17 -16.67 29.30
N PRO A 54 -20.94 -16.21 29.56
CA PRO A 54 -20.07 -16.82 30.55
C PRO A 54 -20.79 -16.97 31.90
N GLN A 55 -20.60 -18.10 32.59
CA GLN A 55 -21.21 -18.38 33.90
C GLN A 55 -21.15 -17.13 34.81
N GLY A 56 -22.31 -16.60 35.21
CA GLY A 56 -22.45 -15.44 36.10
C GLY A 56 -22.95 -14.13 35.46
N TRP A 57 -23.14 -14.11 34.14
CA TRP A 57 -23.67 -12.96 33.39
C TRP A 57 -25.18 -13.01 33.15
N LEU A 58 -25.84 -14.08 33.58
CA LEU A 58 -27.29 -14.27 33.45
C LEU A 58 -28.08 -13.17 34.16
N ILE A 59 -29.10 -12.68 33.46
CA ILE A 59 -29.83 -11.47 33.76
C ILE A 59 -30.86 -11.72 34.89
N GLY A 60 -30.46 -12.12 36.09
CA GLY A 60 -31.43 -12.36 37.18
C GLY A 60 -30.81 -12.72 38.53
N LYS A 61 -31.08 -11.85 39.52
CA LYS A 61 -30.68 -11.90 40.96
C LYS A 61 -29.17 -11.75 41.22
N LYS A 62 -28.77 -10.48 41.43
CA LYS A 62 -27.43 -9.93 41.70
C LYS A 62 -26.45 -10.00 40.53
N ARG A 63 -26.75 -9.23 39.48
CA ARG A 63 -25.74 -8.82 38.48
C ARG A 63 -24.75 -7.88 39.18
N LYS A 64 -23.44 -8.15 39.07
CA LYS A 64 -22.44 -7.09 39.28
C LYS A 64 -22.52 -6.20 38.05
N LEU A 65 -23.27 -5.10 38.14
CA LEU A 65 -23.22 -4.08 37.10
C LEU A 65 -21.77 -3.59 37.04
N VAL A 66 -21.12 -3.73 35.88
CA VAL A 66 -19.82 -3.10 35.67
C VAL A 66 -20.04 -1.60 35.83
N ASN A 67 -19.13 -0.94 36.56
CA ASN A 67 -19.28 0.49 36.83
C ASN A 67 -19.32 1.25 35.49
N VAL A 68 -20.37 2.06 35.30
CA VAL A 68 -20.60 2.85 34.09
C VAL A 68 -19.38 3.72 33.77
N ASP A 69 -18.74 4.29 34.79
CA ASP A 69 -17.54 5.13 34.64
C ASP A 69 -16.36 4.34 34.04
N VAL A 70 -16.24 3.05 34.38
CA VAL A 70 -15.18 2.18 33.83
C VAL A 70 -15.45 1.92 32.35
N VAL A 71 -16.70 1.66 31.97
CA VAL A 71 -17.07 1.43 30.57
C VAL A 71 -16.88 2.69 29.74
N GLU A 72 -17.30 3.85 30.25
CA GLU A 72 -17.09 5.14 29.58
C GLU A 72 -15.60 5.49 29.46
N SER A 73 -14.81 5.22 30.50
CA SER A 73 -13.35 5.40 30.46
C SER A 73 -12.70 4.51 29.40
N MET A 74 -13.06 3.23 29.33
CA MET A 74 -12.57 2.30 28.30
C MET A 74 -12.94 2.78 26.90
N ARG A 75 -14.18 3.22 26.68
CA ARG A 75 -14.61 3.78 25.40
C ARG A 75 -13.78 5.01 25.02
N LYS A 76 -13.57 5.92 25.97
CA LYS A 76 -12.78 7.14 25.75
C LYS A 76 -11.34 6.82 25.37
N ILE A 77 -10.69 5.88 26.05
CA ILE A 77 -9.33 5.45 25.75
C ILE A 77 -9.26 4.80 24.36
N ALA A 78 -10.20 3.92 24.02
CA ALA A 78 -10.24 3.26 22.72
C ALA A 78 -10.35 4.27 21.57
N ILE A 79 -11.23 5.27 21.69
CA ILE A 79 -11.38 6.33 20.69
C ILE A 79 -10.11 7.17 20.57
N GLN A 80 -9.49 7.54 21.71
CA GLN A 80 -8.25 8.31 21.70
C GLN A 80 -7.11 7.53 21.02
N GLU A 81 -7.00 6.23 21.28
CA GLU A 81 -5.99 5.38 20.65
C GLU A 81 -6.25 5.21 19.16
N MET A 82 -7.51 5.04 18.74
CA MET A 82 -7.89 4.99 17.33
C MET A 82 -7.50 6.30 16.62
N ASN A 83 -7.88 7.46 17.16
CA ASN A 83 -7.52 8.76 16.59
C ASN A 83 -6.00 9.04 16.59
N ARG A 84 -5.25 8.42 17.52
CA ARG A 84 -3.78 8.48 17.52
C ARG A 84 -3.24 7.67 16.35
N LYS A 85 -3.73 6.45 16.15
CA LYS A 85 -3.32 5.57 15.04
C LYS A 85 -3.71 6.13 13.68
N ASP A 86 -4.89 6.73 13.55
CA ASP A 86 -5.32 7.33 12.28
C ASP A 86 -4.34 8.42 11.85
N ARG A 87 -3.91 9.29 12.77
CA ARG A 87 -2.88 10.31 12.48
C ARG A 87 -1.52 9.72 12.11
N GLU A 88 -1.15 8.59 12.72
CA GLU A 88 0.09 7.90 12.38
C GLU A 88 0.02 7.28 10.97
N ILE A 89 -1.12 6.67 10.64
CA ILE A 89 -1.40 6.12 9.31
C ILE A 89 -1.38 7.23 8.26
N ASP A 90 -2.01 8.37 8.52
CA ASP A 90 -2.00 9.52 7.60
C ASP A 90 -0.57 10.00 7.33
N GLY A 91 0.26 10.09 8.38
CA GLY A 91 1.67 10.46 8.23
C GLY A 91 2.49 9.44 7.42
N LEU A 92 2.28 8.14 7.67
CA LEU A 92 2.93 7.07 6.90
C LEU A 92 2.49 7.09 5.42
N ASN A 93 1.21 7.33 5.15
CA ASN A 93 0.70 7.43 3.79
C ASN A 93 1.29 8.63 3.05
N GLN A 94 1.44 9.77 3.72
CA GLN A 94 2.10 10.93 3.13
C GLN A 94 3.55 10.61 2.77
N GLN A 95 4.30 9.97 3.68
CA GLN A 95 5.69 9.57 3.39
C GLN A 95 5.76 8.60 2.21
N LEU A 96 4.85 7.64 2.12
CA LEU A 96 4.79 6.69 1.01
C LEU A 96 4.54 7.38 -0.33
N GLU A 97 3.66 8.39 -0.36
CA GLU A 97 3.39 9.18 -1.56
C GLU A 97 4.63 9.98 -1.99
N GLU A 98 5.31 10.63 -1.04
CA GLU A 98 6.56 11.36 -1.30
C GLU A 98 7.67 10.44 -1.84
N ASP A 99 7.83 9.26 -1.22
CA ASP A 99 8.79 8.26 -1.65
C ASP A 99 8.47 7.72 -3.06
N SER A 100 7.17 7.50 -3.36
CA SER A 100 6.70 7.06 -4.68
C SER A 100 7.04 8.08 -5.76
N GLN A 101 6.77 9.37 -5.51
CA GLN A 101 7.10 10.46 -6.43
C GLN A 101 8.61 10.58 -6.65
N CYS A 102 9.40 10.44 -5.59
CA CYS A 102 10.86 10.43 -5.67
C CYS A 102 11.34 9.27 -6.56
N LEU A 103 10.85 8.06 -6.34
CA LEU A 103 11.21 6.89 -7.15
C LEU A 103 10.85 7.05 -8.63
N GLU A 104 9.68 7.60 -8.94
CA GLU A 104 9.29 7.90 -10.33
C GLU A 104 10.28 8.86 -10.99
N HIS A 105 10.65 9.94 -10.29
CA HIS A 105 11.63 10.89 -10.79
C HIS A 105 12.98 10.24 -11.07
N LEU A 106 13.48 9.41 -10.16
CA LEU A 106 14.73 8.68 -10.35
C LEU A 106 14.66 7.69 -11.53
N GLN A 107 13.53 7.02 -11.74
CA GLN A 107 13.34 6.11 -12.87
C GLN A 107 13.43 6.86 -14.22
N LEU A 108 12.83 8.04 -14.32
CA LEU A 108 12.92 8.88 -15.51
C LEU A 108 14.35 9.37 -15.75
N GLN A 109 15.03 9.85 -14.70
CA GLN A 109 16.44 10.26 -14.80
C GLN A 109 17.33 9.09 -15.26
N LEU A 110 17.14 7.89 -14.70
CA LEU A 110 17.90 6.71 -15.09
C LEU A 110 17.69 6.36 -16.57
N LEU A 111 16.46 6.46 -17.06
CA LEU A 111 16.14 6.21 -18.47
C LEU A 111 16.85 7.23 -19.38
N GLN A 112 16.81 8.52 -19.01
CA GLN A 112 17.50 9.57 -19.75
C GLN A 112 19.00 9.34 -19.81
N GLU A 113 19.63 9.02 -18.67
CA GLU A 113 21.07 8.74 -18.61
C GLU A 113 21.45 7.50 -19.41
N ARG A 114 20.63 6.44 -19.39
CA ARG A 114 20.83 5.26 -20.25
C ARG A 114 20.78 5.62 -21.73
N SER A 115 19.80 6.43 -22.15
CA SER A 115 19.68 6.86 -23.55
C SER A 115 20.89 7.69 -23.98
N LYS A 116 21.28 8.66 -23.14
CA LYS A 116 22.44 9.51 -23.39
C LYS A 116 23.74 8.69 -23.49
N ARG A 117 23.91 7.72 -22.59
CA ARG A 117 25.04 6.80 -22.63
C ARG A 117 25.07 5.99 -23.94
N ALA A 118 23.93 5.47 -24.39
CA ALA A 118 23.85 4.72 -25.64
C ALA A 118 24.15 5.57 -26.89
N GLU A 119 23.80 6.86 -26.86
CA GLU A 119 24.16 7.81 -27.91
C GLU A 119 25.67 8.06 -27.96
N VAL A 120 26.27 8.39 -26.81
CA VAL A 120 27.73 8.57 -26.68
C VAL A 120 28.50 7.31 -27.06
N GLU A 121 28.03 6.11 -26.70
CA GLU A 121 28.65 4.84 -27.07
C GLU A 121 28.64 4.62 -28.60
N ARG A 122 27.57 5.01 -29.31
CA ARG A 122 27.55 4.96 -30.79
C ARG A 122 28.51 5.95 -31.41
N GLU A 123 28.51 7.20 -30.93
CA GLU A 123 29.43 8.23 -31.43
C GLU A 123 30.89 7.80 -31.24
N ASN A 124 31.22 7.26 -30.06
CA ASN A 124 32.55 6.77 -29.76
C ASN A 124 32.95 5.59 -30.66
N ALA A 125 32.04 4.64 -30.89
CA ALA A 125 32.30 3.53 -31.82
C ALA A 125 32.57 4.02 -33.25
N MET A 126 31.78 4.99 -33.75
CA MET A 126 31.98 5.58 -35.08
C MET A 126 33.32 6.33 -35.16
N LEU A 127 33.69 7.09 -34.14
CA LEU A 127 34.99 7.77 -34.08
C LEU A 127 36.15 6.78 -34.04
N GLN A 128 36.02 5.68 -33.29
CA GLN A 128 37.01 4.61 -33.24
C GLN A 128 37.17 3.90 -34.60
N GLU A 129 36.08 3.68 -35.33
CA GLU A 129 36.12 3.14 -36.69
C GLU A 129 36.82 4.11 -37.65
N GLN A 130 36.51 5.41 -37.58
CA GLN A 130 37.19 6.44 -38.37
C GLN A 130 38.69 6.51 -38.07
N ILE A 131 39.09 6.46 -36.80
CA ILE A 131 40.50 6.42 -36.40
C ILE A 131 41.18 5.16 -36.95
N SER A 132 40.53 4.00 -36.84
CA SER A 132 41.06 2.75 -37.36
C SER A 132 41.30 2.81 -38.88
N MET A 133 40.35 3.38 -39.64
CA MET A 133 40.50 3.58 -41.08
C MET A 133 41.70 4.47 -41.42
N LEU A 134 41.84 5.61 -40.74
CA LEU A 134 42.96 6.54 -40.95
C LEU A 134 44.31 5.92 -40.58
N MET A 135 44.37 5.16 -39.49
CA MET A 135 45.58 4.44 -39.09
C MET A 135 46.02 3.42 -40.15
N ASN A 136 45.08 2.67 -40.73
CA ASN A 136 45.37 1.74 -41.81
C ASN A 136 45.89 2.48 -43.06
N MET A 137 45.25 3.58 -43.45
CA MET A 137 45.71 4.38 -44.61
C MET A 137 47.13 4.92 -44.42
N LEU A 138 47.45 5.44 -43.23
CA LEU A 138 48.80 5.92 -42.92
C LEU A 138 49.84 4.79 -42.95
N GLN A 139 49.47 3.60 -42.46
CA GLN A 139 50.34 2.44 -42.50
C GLN A 139 50.60 1.97 -43.94
N ASP A 140 49.56 1.94 -44.78
CA ASP A 140 49.64 1.58 -46.19
C ASP A 140 50.46 2.60 -47.02
N GLU A 141 50.29 3.91 -46.77
CA GLU A 141 51.11 4.95 -47.42
C GLU A 141 52.59 4.86 -47.03
N SER A 142 52.92 4.52 -45.78
CA SER A 142 54.31 4.33 -45.35
C SER A 142 54.99 3.12 -46.01
N MET A 143 54.22 2.11 -46.43
CA MET A 143 54.72 0.90 -47.10
C MET A 143 54.81 1.07 -48.62
N GLY A 144 54.24 2.15 -49.19
CA GLY A 144 54.26 2.44 -50.63
C GLY A 144 55.45 3.27 -51.12
N ASP A 145 56.20 3.90 -50.21
CA ASP A 145 57.30 4.83 -50.55
C ASP A 145 58.70 4.18 -50.54
N GLU A 146 58.87 2.99 -49.94
CA GLU A 146 60.19 2.30 -49.89
C GLU A 146 60.49 1.42 -51.13
N GLY A 147 59.65 1.45 -52.18
CA GLY A 147 59.71 0.51 -53.31
C GLY A 147 60.20 1.06 -54.66
N ALA A 148 60.51 2.35 -54.78
CA ALA A 148 60.84 2.98 -56.06
C ALA A 148 62.20 3.67 -56.05
N GLU A 149 63.28 2.87 -56.02
CA GLU A 149 64.59 3.32 -56.49
C GLU A 149 65.17 2.24 -57.44
N GLU A 150 64.86 2.39 -58.73
CA GLU A 150 65.62 1.85 -59.88
C GLU A 150 66.70 2.86 -60.30
N PRO A 151 67.76 2.50 -61.07
CA PRO A 151 68.01 1.25 -61.81
C PRO A 151 69.34 0.53 -61.49
#